data_AF-A0A6N6KQ37-F1
#
_entry.id   AF-A0A6N6KQ37-F1
#
_cell.length_a   1.000
_cell.length_b   1.000
_cell.length_c   1.000
_cell.angle_alpha   90.00
_cell.angle_beta   90.00
_cell.angle_gamma   90.00
#
_symmetry.space_group_name_H-M   'P 1'
#
loop_
_entity.id
_entity.type
_entity.pdbx_description
1 polymer ?
#
loop_
_entity_poly.entity_id
_entity_poly.type
_entity_poly.pdbx_seq_one_letter_code
_entity_poly.pdbx_strand_id
1 'polypeptide(L)'
;MNNAKFFCIVVFFLLKGTTLTGQEVITLEPVFSEYQIILLDEITGSWEIDLFGMDTLTFKKSGDNFYQLIISSASTSPIFEAVITQIGEHLILDLCPLGYEEKINDFRLDYLAKNHAVFKIDLAEDSLHLGALNYRWFYKNVIQKDEKITGYSWSASSLLLTAPTDSVRNLIETYGNERDFFVEDLHLRRLNNPKTLPQFRINDFSKPETPIQPCQPVFPLKDGWLGGDGDVCVPFGPNKTLWLFSDSFVGERDQITRQGANMVANTIGIMECGKNGEVDVQYYWGNMYKELPQPFFQTFTDRYRYWIADAFWVGKDLYVVLPKIGPKFDAHPDEIFNFSFLGFSLARIENPVDISPDQWNIEFFSWPVLPVGEEWHWSVTDEGFLYFPLENESGQIYLGRLPLKHLLCPKGNVEQLNDRILFTGDPGNSIHHYPDLQKWVIVSGPGFLSNKIKLRTAPNLNGPWSEEILVYETPEQTPGSAIFDRDNLCYLGRDHPSYFYAEKNELLITYDWNVTKFHKLLSSLEIYVPRMIRVKIPQ
;
A
#
# COMPACT_ATOMS: atom_id res chain seq x y z
N MET A 1 24.25 -43.39 19.89
CA MET A 1 25.04 -42.29 20.47
C MET A 1 25.85 -41.65 19.36
N ASN A 2 25.43 -40.48 18.85
CA ASN A 2 26.28 -39.47 18.19
C ASN A 2 25.41 -38.28 17.74
N ASN A 3 24.59 -37.75 18.66
CA ASN A 3 23.79 -36.52 18.49
C ASN A 3 24.46 -35.33 19.21
N ALA A 4 25.74 -35.10 18.93
CA ALA A 4 26.48 -33.97 19.51
C ALA A 4 27.59 -33.55 18.56
N LYS A 5 27.23 -32.87 17.46
CA LYS A 5 28.10 -32.10 16.55
C LYS A 5 27.30 -31.71 15.28
N PHE A 6 26.35 -30.79 15.40
CA PHE A 6 25.74 -30.11 14.23
C PHE A 6 25.01 -28.84 14.71
N PHE A 7 25.78 -27.83 15.12
CA PHE A 7 25.25 -26.51 15.52
C PHE A 7 26.28 -25.39 15.34
N CYS A 8 27.00 -25.37 14.22
CA CYS A 8 27.96 -24.31 13.92
C CYS A 8 27.98 -24.09 12.42
N ILE A 9 27.90 -22.81 12.00
CA ILE A 9 27.86 -22.30 10.61
C ILE A 9 26.40 -22.28 10.12
N VAL A 10 25.57 -21.24 10.30
CA VAL A 10 25.68 -19.86 9.76
C VAL A 10 24.81 -18.89 10.59
N VAL A 11 25.36 -18.40 11.70
CA VAL A 11 24.93 -17.18 12.41
C VAL A 11 26.19 -16.69 13.13
N PHE A 12 27.17 -16.21 12.35
CA PHE A 12 28.51 -15.91 12.90
C PHE A 12 29.03 -14.50 12.56
N PHE A 13 28.32 -13.71 11.74
CA PHE A 13 28.79 -12.39 11.30
C PHE A 13 27.87 -11.22 11.61
N LEU A 14 26.75 -11.46 12.29
CA LEU A 14 26.05 -10.44 13.08
C LEU A 14 26.02 -10.77 14.58
N LEU A 15 26.66 -11.87 15.00
CA LEU A 15 26.91 -12.23 16.41
C LEU A 15 28.24 -13.01 16.49
N LYS A 16 29.25 -12.41 17.13
CA LYS A 16 30.53 -13.05 17.50
C LYS A 16 30.26 -14.32 18.31
N GLY A 17 30.76 -15.47 17.83
CA GLY A 17 30.23 -16.75 18.27
C GLY A 17 31.20 -17.84 18.71
N THR A 18 32.41 -17.59 19.24
CA THR A 18 33.04 -18.61 20.10
C THR A 18 33.72 -17.99 21.31
N THR A 19 33.13 -18.31 22.47
CA THR A 19 33.63 -18.13 23.85
C THR A 19 33.79 -16.67 24.32
N LEU A 20 32.81 -16.22 25.14
CA LEU A 20 32.68 -14.95 25.90
C LEU A 20 31.82 -13.84 25.25
N THR A 21 30.67 -13.56 25.87
CA THR A 21 30.01 -12.23 26.04
C THR A 21 30.07 -11.23 24.86
N GLY A 22 29.00 -11.11 24.06
CA GLY A 22 28.85 -10.06 23.04
C GLY A 22 28.08 -8.84 23.57
N GLN A 23 28.72 -7.69 23.63
CA GLN A 23 28.18 -6.39 24.06
C GLN A 23 27.53 -5.66 22.86
N GLU A 24 26.27 -5.95 22.56
CA GLU A 24 25.52 -5.35 21.43
C GLU A 24 24.31 -4.54 21.92
N VAL A 25 23.81 -3.65 21.07
CA VAL A 25 22.56 -2.90 21.30
C VAL A 25 21.61 -3.18 20.15
N ILE A 26 20.45 -3.75 20.48
CA ILE A 26 19.37 -4.07 19.53
C ILE A 26 18.06 -3.42 20.02
N THR A 27 17.09 -3.23 19.13
CA THR A 27 15.79 -2.66 19.48
C THR A 27 14.69 -3.70 19.34
N LEU A 28 13.67 -3.60 20.18
CA LEU A 28 12.47 -4.44 20.11
C LEU A 28 11.53 -3.96 19.01
N GLU A 29 11.35 -2.65 18.92
CA GLU A 29 10.59 -1.98 17.86
C GLU A 29 11.54 -1.52 16.73
N PRO A 30 11.04 -1.37 15.50
CA PRO A 30 11.78 -0.72 14.42
C PRO A 30 12.15 0.72 14.81
N VAL A 31 13.19 1.29 14.19
CA VAL A 31 13.55 2.71 14.34
C VAL A 31 12.94 3.61 13.26
N PHE A 32 11.88 3.16 12.59
CA PHE A 32 11.19 3.88 11.52
C PHE A 32 9.67 3.70 11.62
N SER A 33 8.95 4.67 11.05
CA SER A 33 7.58 4.47 10.57
C SER A 33 7.54 4.47 9.04
N GLU A 34 6.45 4.00 8.48
CA GLU A 34 6.21 3.80 7.04
C GLU A 34 6.37 5.09 6.24
N TYR A 35 6.11 6.22 6.89
CA TYR A 35 6.27 7.57 6.33
C TYR A 35 7.73 8.04 6.23
N GLN A 36 8.63 7.39 6.96
CA GLN A 36 10.02 7.79 7.13
C GLN A 36 10.98 6.89 6.33
N ILE A 37 10.44 5.95 5.56
CA ILE A 37 11.24 5.02 4.75
C ILE A 37 11.79 5.74 3.52
N ILE A 38 13.05 5.45 3.20
CA ILE A 38 13.78 6.01 2.08
C ILE A 38 14.27 4.86 1.20
N LEU A 39 14.04 4.98 -0.10
CA LEU A 39 14.68 4.12 -1.10
C LEU A 39 15.88 4.84 -1.71
N LEU A 40 17.02 4.16 -1.71
CA LEU A 40 18.25 4.53 -2.37
C LEU A 40 18.52 3.49 -3.45
N ASP A 41 18.45 3.87 -4.72
CA ASP A 41 18.77 2.95 -5.82
C ASP A 41 20.23 2.49 -5.73
N GLU A 42 21.10 3.35 -5.22
CA GLU A 42 22.53 3.14 -5.04
C GLU A 42 22.84 1.97 -4.10
N ILE A 43 21.98 1.64 -3.13
CA ILE A 43 22.24 0.51 -2.23
C ILE A 43 21.97 -0.84 -2.90
N THR A 44 21.15 -0.86 -3.96
CA THR A 44 20.71 -2.09 -4.62
C THR A 44 21.88 -2.81 -5.30
N GLY A 45 21.90 -4.13 -5.18
CA GLY A 45 22.94 -4.99 -5.77
C GLY A 45 23.76 -5.73 -4.73
N SER A 46 24.86 -6.33 -5.18
CA SER A 46 25.71 -7.19 -4.36
C SER A 46 26.98 -6.48 -3.90
N TRP A 47 27.31 -6.73 -2.64
CA TRP A 47 28.40 -6.13 -1.90
C TRP A 47 29.25 -7.24 -1.27
N GLU A 48 30.57 -7.10 -1.32
CA GLU A 48 31.53 -8.01 -0.71
C GLU A 48 32.01 -7.44 0.62
N ILE A 49 32.06 -8.28 1.64
CA ILE A 49 32.66 -7.91 2.92
C ILE A 49 34.19 -7.88 2.74
N ASP A 50 34.81 -6.75 3.09
CA ASP A 50 36.26 -6.52 2.94
C ASP A 50 37.13 -7.39 3.89
N LEU A 51 36.49 -8.28 4.66
CA LEU A 51 37.11 -9.24 5.57
C LEU A 51 36.91 -10.66 5.03
N PHE A 52 37.97 -11.21 4.45
CA PHE A 52 38.11 -12.61 4.00
C PHE A 52 37.37 -13.06 2.73
N GLY A 53 36.60 -12.20 2.05
CA GLY A 53 36.15 -12.41 0.65
C GLY A 53 35.30 -13.67 0.39
N MET A 54 34.55 -14.16 1.38
CA MET A 54 33.73 -15.38 1.26
C MET A 54 32.22 -15.15 1.28
N ASP A 55 31.75 -14.06 1.89
CA ASP A 55 30.32 -13.78 2.05
C ASP A 55 29.92 -12.53 1.24
N THR A 56 28.78 -12.60 0.57
CA THR A 56 28.23 -11.48 -0.21
C THR A 56 26.89 -11.03 0.36
N LEU A 57 26.71 -9.72 0.53
CA LEU A 57 25.45 -9.10 0.92
C LEU A 57 24.75 -8.58 -0.33
N THR A 58 23.52 -9.02 -0.59
CA THR A 58 22.73 -8.54 -1.73
C THR A 58 21.48 -7.83 -1.25
N PHE A 59 21.39 -6.53 -1.54
CA PHE A 59 20.16 -5.75 -1.35
C PHE A 59 19.31 -5.88 -2.61
N LYS A 60 18.11 -6.43 -2.45
CA LYS A 60 17.10 -6.53 -3.51
C LYS A 60 15.87 -5.74 -3.10
N LYS A 61 15.42 -4.80 -3.92
CA LYS A 61 14.15 -4.11 -3.67
C LYS A 61 13.01 -5.14 -3.63
N SER A 62 12.17 -5.05 -2.60
CA SER A 62 11.02 -5.94 -2.38
C SER A 62 9.81 -5.12 -1.95
N GLY A 63 8.68 -5.32 -2.62
CA GLY A 63 7.52 -4.45 -2.47
C GLY A 63 7.78 -3.02 -2.94
N ASP A 64 7.13 -2.07 -2.28
CA ASP A 64 7.13 -0.65 -2.62
C ASP A 64 8.24 0.15 -1.93
N ASN A 65 8.61 -0.20 -0.69
CA ASN A 65 9.49 0.57 0.20
C ASN A 65 10.57 -0.25 0.91
N PHE A 66 10.66 -1.56 0.66
CA PHE A 66 11.56 -2.43 1.42
C PHE A 66 12.69 -2.96 0.57
N TYR A 67 13.74 -3.38 1.25
CA TYR A 67 14.76 -4.25 0.69
C TYR A 67 14.70 -5.60 1.39
N GLN A 68 14.97 -6.66 0.63
CA GLN A 68 15.50 -7.89 1.18
C GLN A 68 17.02 -7.81 1.17
N LEU A 69 17.64 -7.96 2.33
CA LEU A 69 19.06 -8.20 2.45
C LEU A 69 19.30 -9.71 2.54
N ILE A 70 19.96 -10.25 1.52
CA ILE A 70 20.31 -11.67 1.43
C ILE A 70 21.81 -11.79 1.69
N ILE A 71 22.20 -12.59 2.67
CA ILE A 71 23.60 -12.89 2.94
C ILE A 71 23.91 -14.25 2.32
N SER A 72 24.68 -14.30 1.24
CA SER A 72 25.10 -15.58 0.67
C SER A 72 26.38 -16.04 1.33
N SER A 73 26.30 -17.14 2.09
CA SER A 73 27.45 -17.85 2.68
C SER A 73 27.49 -19.30 2.20
N ALA A 74 28.60 -20.00 2.39
CA ALA A 74 28.84 -21.35 1.83
C ALA A 74 27.84 -22.46 2.28
N SER A 75 26.97 -22.23 3.27
CA SER A 75 26.03 -23.27 3.76
C SER A 75 24.62 -22.81 4.13
N THR A 76 24.33 -21.52 4.28
CA THR A 76 22.96 -21.00 4.37
C THR A 76 22.90 -19.56 3.85
N SER A 77 21.69 -19.14 3.48
CA SER A 77 21.39 -17.78 3.03
C SER A 77 20.31 -17.15 3.92
N PRO A 78 20.66 -16.53 5.06
CA PRO A 78 19.69 -15.81 5.86
C PRO A 78 19.19 -14.57 5.12
N ILE A 79 17.92 -14.23 5.36
CA ILE A 79 17.23 -13.11 4.73
C ILE A 79 16.75 -12.16 5.83
N PHE A 80 16.97 -10.87 5.61
CA PHE A 80 16.49 -9.80 6.45
C PHE A 80 15.58 -8.87 5.64
N GLU A 81 14.53 -8.38 6.29
CA GLU A 81 13.92 -7.12 5.91
C GLU A 81 14.92 -6.02 6.23
N ALA A 82 15.19 -5.18 5.25
CA ALA A 82 16.12 -4.07 5.34
C ALA A 82 15.39 -2.77 4.99
N VAL A 83 15.43 -1.82 5.93
CA VAL A 83 14.75 -0.53 5.82
C VAL A 83 15.74 0.58 6.05
N ILE A 84 15.75 1.58 5.17
CA ILE A 84 16.58 2.76 5.32
C ILE A 84 15.66 3.91 5.74
N THR A 85 16.05 4.63 6.79
CA THR A 85 15.37 5.84 7.26
C THR A 85 16.40 6.93 7.54
N GLN A 86 15.94 8.17 7.66
CA GLN A 86 16.77 9.28 8.10
C GLN A 86 16.37 9.71 9.52
N ILE A 87 17.38 9.87 10.37
CA ILE A 87 17.25 10.38 11.74
C ILE A 87 18.30 11.48 11.93
N GLY A 88 17.84 12.73 12.09
CA GLY A 88 18.72 13.89 12.02
C GLY A 88 19.51 13.92 10.69
N GLU A 89 20.84 14.01 10.77
CA GLU A 89 21.72 13.98 9.61
C GLU A 89 22.18 12.57 9.21
N HIS A 90 21.76 11.53 9.94
CA HIS A 90 22.23 10.17 9.73
C HIS A 90 21.26 9.35 8.87
N LEU A 91 21.80 8.63 7.90
CA LEU A 91 21.11 7.52 7.26
C LEU A 91 21.25 6.29 8.15
N ILE A 92 20.13 5.66 8.47
CA ILE A 92 20.04 4.52 9.37
C ILE A 92 19.44 3.34 8.62
N LEU A 93 20.14 2.20 8.66
CA LEU A 93 19.67 0.91 8.21
C LEU A 93 19.14 0.12 9.41
N ASP A 94 17.87 -0.20 9.36
CA ASP A 94 17.18 -1.11 10.27
C ASP A 94 17.06 -2.48 9.61
N LEU A 95 17.53 -3.52 10.30
CA LEU A 95 17.49 -4.91 9.83
C LEU A 95 16.64 -5.77 10.77
N CYS A 96 15.63 -6.43 10.20
CA CYS A 96 14.76 -7.36 10.91
C CYS A 96 14.80 -8.76 10.25
N PRO A 97 15.09 -9.86 10.98
CA PRO A 97 15.16 -11.19 10.39
C PRO A 97 13.83 -11.67 9.79
N LEU A 98 13.85 -12.19 8.55
CA LEU A 98 12.70 -12.83 7.90
C LEU A 98 12.77 -14.36 7.90
N GLY A 99 13.97 -14.94 8.08
CA GLY A 99 14.19 -16.39 8.10
C GLY A 99 15.31 -16.83 7.15
N TYR A 100 15.23 -18.09 6.69
CA TYR A 100 16.17 -18.69 5.71
C TYR A 100 15.40 -19.05 4.42
N GLU A 101 16.08 -19.10 3.27
CA GLU A 101 15.46 -19.55 2.00
C GLU A 101 14.88 -20.98 2.08
N GLU A 102 15.36 -21.82 3.00
CA GLU A 102 14.79 -23.15 3.21
C GLU A 102 13.55 -23.09 4.12
N LYS A 103 12.40 -23.39 3.50
CA LYS A 103 11.07 -23.57 4.12
C LYS A 103 11.14 -24.29 5.46
N ILE A 104 11.04 -23.54 6.55
CA ILE A 104 10.47 -24.06 7.78
C ILE A 104 9.35 -23.09 8.15
N ASN A 105 8.10 -23.51 7.91
CA ASN A 105 6.94 -23.01 8.64
C ASN A 105 7.14 -23.41 10.11
N ASP A 106 8.00 -22.69 10.81
CA ASP A 106 8.21 -22.88 12.22
C ASP A 106 7.30 -21.90 12.96
N PHE A 107 6.09 -22.36 13.29
CA PHE A 107 5.12 -21.61 14.09
C PHE A 107 5.70 -21.07 15.41
N ARG A 108 6.85 -21.58 15.88
CA ARG A 108 7.57 -21.06 17.05
C ARG A 108 8.18 -19.68 16.80
N LEU A 109 8.52 -19.34 15.55
CA LEU A 109 9.02 -18.02 15.17
C LEU A 109 7.94 -16.93 15.31
N ASP A 110 6.66 -17.29 15.16
CA ASP A 110 5.53 -16.36 15.32
C ASP A 110 5.32 -15.92 16.78
N TYR A 111 5.86 -16.67 17.75
CA TYR A 111 5.82 -16.33 19.18
C TYR A 111 7.11 -15.66 19.68
N LEU A 112 8.12 -15.52 18.83
CA LEU A 112 9.37 -14.84 19.18
C LEU A 112 9.31 -13.39 18.73
N ALA A 113 9.62 -12.46 19.64
CA ALA A 113 9.81 -11.07 19.28
C ALA A 113 10.93 -10.95 18.26
N LYS A 114 10.62 -10.41 17.08
CA LYS A 114 11.62 -10.04 16.07
C LYS A 114 12.32 -8.79 16.59
N ASN A 115 13.64 -8.87 16.79
CA ASN A 115 14.44 -7.73 17.19
C ASN A 115 15.11 -7.11 15.97
N HIS A 116 15.35 -5.81 16.06
CA HIS A 116 15.90 -5.00 15.00
C HIS A 116 17.36 -4.64 15.32
N ALA A 117 18.23 -4.82 14.32
CA ALA A 117 19.61 -4.37 14.37
C ALA A 117 19.72 -3.03 13.63
N VAL A 118 20.33 -2.04 14.29
CA VAL A 118 20.34 -0.64 13.84
C VAL A 118 21.76 -0.22 13.50
N PHE A 119 21.96 0.22 12.26
CA PHE A 119 23.26 0.66 11.76
C PHE A 119 23.16 2.07 11.19
N LYS A 120 24.10 2.95 11.54
CA LYS A 120 24.39 4.11 10.71
C LYS A 120 25.02 3.62 9.40
N ILE A 121 24.56 4.13 8.27
CA ILE A 121 25.18 3.85 6.97
C ILE A 121 25.82 5.10 6.37
N ASP A 122 27.02 4.92 5.82
CA ASP A 122 27.67 5.89 4.94
C ASP A 122 27.84 5.22 3.57
N LEU A 123 27.06 5.66 2.59
CA LEU A 123 26.96 5.06 1.26
C LEU A 123 27.68 5.92 0.21
N ALA A 124 28.59 5.29 -0.54
CA ALA A 124 29.25 5.86 -1.71
C ALA A 124 28.97 5.01 -2.96
N GLU A 125 29.55 5.40 -4.11
CA GLU A 125 29.36 4.67 -5.36
C GLU A 125 29.85 3.23 -5.25
N ASP A 126 31.02 2.99 -4.64
CA ASP A 126 31.68 1.68 -4.57
C ASP A 126 31.91 1.15 -3.15
N SER A 127 31.64 1.96 -2.12
CA SER A 127 31.75 1.56 -0.70
C SER A 127 30.47 1.79 0.08
N LEU A 128 30.25 0.93 1.08
CA LEU A 128 29.18 1.05 2.06
C LEU A 128 29.75 0.72 3.45
N HIS A 129 29.72 1.70 4.36
CA HIS A 129 30.14 1.54 5.74
C HIS A 129 28.91 1.38 6.65
N LEU A 130 28.96 0.42 7.57
CA LEU A 130 27.94 0.21 8.59
C LEU A 130 28.56 0.45 9.97
N GLY A 131 27.96 1.35 10.74
CA GLY A 131 28.31 1.59 12.14
C GLY A 131 27.19 1.15 13.08
N ALA A 132 27.46 0.16 13.93
CA ALA A 132 26.48 -0.34 14.90
C ALA A 132 26.36 0.58 16.13
N LEU A 133 25.24 0.52 16.83
CA LEU A 133 25.07 1.18 18.13
C LEU A 133 26.10 0.65 19.16
N ASN A 134 26.81 1.55 19.84
CA ASN A 134 27.91 1.18 20.73
C ASN A 134 27.42 0.88 22.16
N TYR A 135 27.40 -0.41 22.52
CA TYR A 135 27.04 -0.86 23.86
C TYR A 135 27.77 -0.11 25.00
N ARG A 136 29.06 0.17 24.85
CA ARG A 136 29.84 0.84 25.91
C ARG A 136 29.35 2.27 26.13
N TRP A 137 28.98 2.96 25.05
CA TRP A 137 28.40 4.30 25.13
C TRP A 137 27.06 4.22 25.88
N PHE A 138 26.16 3.31 25.48
CA PHE A 138 24.85 3.13 26.12
C PHE A 138 24.98 2.76 27.61
N TYR A 139 25.85 1.81 27.95
CA TYR A 139 26.07 1.41 29.33
C TYR A 139 26.55 2.58 30.21
N LYS A 140 27.47 3.41 29.71
CA LYS A 140 28.02 4.55 30.47
C LYS A 140 27.07 5.74 30.55
N ASN A 141 26.38 6.06 29.47
CA ASN A 141 25.62 7.30 29.36
C ASN A 141 24.14 7.14 29.70
N VAL A 142 23.56 5.97 29.45
CA VAL A 142 22.14 5.70 29.75
C VAL A 142 22.03 4.98 31.09
N ILE A 143 22.73 3.85 31.24
CA ILE A 143 22.52 2.97 32.40
C ILE A 143 23.21 3.50 33.67
N GLN A 144 24.47 3.92 33.59
CA GLN A 144 25.22 4.38 34.79
C GLN A 144 24.82 5.76 35.31
N LYS A 145 24.19 6.61 34.48
CA LYS A 145 23.83 7.99 34.85
C LYS A 145 22.40 8.15 35.36
N ASP A 146 21.58 7.08 35.33
CA ASP A 146 20.17 7.10 35.75
C ASP A 146 19.35 8.25 35.10
N GLU A 147 19.73 8.62 33.87
CA GLU A 147 18.99 9.60 33.07
C GLU A 147 17.73 8.92 32.54
N LYS A 148 16.55 9.48 32.87
CA LYS A 148 15.21 8.94 32.59
C LYS A 148 14.86 8.84 31.09
N ILE A 149 15.59 8.05 30.31
CA ILE A 149 15.28 7.68 28.92
C ILE A 149 15.73 6.23 28.70
N THR A 150 15.01 5.26 28.15
CA THR A 150 13.61 4.76 28.24
C THR A 150 13.72 3.22 28.10
N GLY A 151 12.69 2.46 28.47
CA GLY A 151 12.62 0.98 28.57
C GLY A 151 13.74 0.17 27.90
N TYR A 152 14.48 -0.60 28.69
CA TYR A 152 15.45 -1.56 28.20
C TYR A 152 15.38 -2.86 29.01
N SER A 153 15.87 -3.94 28.43
CA SER A 153 16.02 -5.23 29.09
C SER A 153 17.40 -5.84 28.78
N TRP A 154 17.84 -6.74 29.65
CA TRP A 154 19.06 -7.50 29.45
C TRP A 154 18.74 -8.81 28.73
N SER A 155 19.40 -9.06 27.61
CA SER A 155 19.34 -10.35 26.91
C SER A 155 20.73 -10.97 26.85
N ALA A 156 21.00 -11.90 27.78
CA ALA A 156 22.32 -12.49 28.00
C ALA A 156 23.45 -11.45 28.19
N SER A 157 24.16 -11.07 27.12
CA SER A 157 25.25 -10.08 27.14
C SER A 157 24.93 -8.80 26.35
N SER A 158 23.76 -8.72 25.72
CA SER A 158 23.33 -7.61 24.88
C SER A 158 22.28 -6.74 25.59
N LEU A 159 22.23 -5.48 25.18
CA LEU A 159 21.22 -4.50 25.60
C LEU A 159 20.07 -4.50 24.59
N LEU A 160 18.87 -4.84 25.04
CA LEU A 160 17.65 -4.73 24.25
C LEU A 160 16.93 -3.43 24.63
N LEU A 161 16.80 -2.51 23.69
CA LEU A 161 15.98 -1.31 23.84
C LEU A 161 14.52 -1.69 23.60
N THR A 162 13.68 -1.60 24.63
CA THR A 162 12.24 -1.87 24.59
C THR A 162 11.41 -0.58 24.60
N ALA A 163 12.07 0.56 24.38
CA ALA A 163 11.42 1.85 24.29
C ALA A 163 10.65 1.96 22.96
N PRO A 164 9.58 2.77 22.89
CA PRO A 164 8.86 3.02 21.66
C PRO A 164 9.77 3.59 20.56
N THR A 165 9.43 3.30 19.30
CA THR A 165 10.11 3.78 18.08
C THR A 165 10.58 5.24 18.19
N ASP A 166 9.67 6.17 18.51
CA ASP A 166 9.99 7.61 18.60
C ASP A 166 11.00 7.95 19.70
N SER A 167 10.99 7.21 20.80
CA SER A 167 11.96 7.41 21.89
C SER A 167 13.37 7.00 21.47
N VAL A 168 13.50 5.89 20.73
CA VAL A 168 14.79 5.44 20.19
C VAL A 168 15.28 6.38 19.10
N ARG A 169 14.38 6.85 18.21
CA ARG A 169 14.72 7.85 17.19
C ARG A 169 15.24 9.14 17.81
N ASN A 170 14.56 9.67 18.82
CA ASN A 170 15.00 10.88 19.53
C ASN A 170 16.37 10.70 20.19
N LEU A 171 16.66 9.50 20.71
CA LEU A 171 18.00 9.20 21.26
C LEU A 171 19.08 9.28 20.17
N ILE A 172 18.84 8.68 19.00
CA ILE A 172 19.77 8.72 17.86
C ILE A 172 19.92 10.16 17.34
N GLU A 173 18.83 10.93 17.27
CA GLU A 173 18.88 12.33 16.84
C GLU A 173 19.66 13.21 17.81
N THR A 174 19.47 13.01 19.11
CA THR A 174 20.13 13.81 20.16
C THR A 174 21.63 13.48 20.28
N TYR A 175 21.99 12.20 20.20
CA TYR A 175 23.32 11.72 20.56
C TYR A 175 24.10 11.07 19.41
N GLY A 176 23.52 10.90 18.22
CA GLY A 176 24.14 10.20 17.08
C GLY A 176 25.46 10.81 16.62
N ASN A 177 25.64 12.11 16.88
CA ASN A 177 26.88 12.86 16.62
C ASN A 177 27.93 12.76 17.72
N GLU A 178 27.59 12.19 18.87
CA GLU A 178 28.58 11.99 19.91
C GLU A 178 29.64 10.99 19.46
N ARG A 179 30.87 11.28 19.87
CA ARG A 179 31.99 10.35 19.66
C ARG A 179 31.65 9.00 20.30
N ASP A 180 31.89 7.95 19.53
CA ASP A 180 31.67 6.56 19.92
C ASP A 180 30.18 6.17 20.08
N PHE A 181 29.18 6.99 19.71
CA PHE A 181 27.78 6.56 19.75
C PHE A 181 27.52 5.40 18.78
N PHE A 182 28.01 5.55 17.55
CA PHE A 182 28.17 4.47 16.58
C PHE A 182 29.63 3.97 16.59
N VAL A 183 29.82 2.66 16.49
CA VAL A 183 31.13 2.03 16.28
C VAL A 183 31.17 1.45 14.87
N GLU A 184 32.17 1.82 14.07
CA GLU A 184 32.35 1.25 12.73
C GLU A 184 32.50 -0.26 12.83
N ASP A 185 31.64 -0.97 12.10
CA ASP A 185 31.43 -2.41 12.28
C ASP A 185 31.76 -3.18 10.99
N LEU A 186 31.27 -2.71 9.84
CA LEU A 186 31.54 -3.35 8.54
C LEU A 186 31.87 -2.34 7.43
N HIS A 187 32.83 -2.72 6.60
CA HIS A 187 33.14 -2.08 5.32
C HIS A 187 32.82 -3.05 4.18
N LEU A 188 32.00 -2.59 3.24
CA LEU A 188 31.53 -3.37 2.11
C LEU A 188 31.96 -2.71 0.80
N ARG A 189 32.45 -3.52 -0.15
CA ARG A 189 32.84 -3.08 -1.50
C ARG A 189 31.85 -3.60 -2.53
N ARG A 190 31.42 -2.76 -3.46
CA ARG A 190 30.48 -3.17 -4.51
C ARG A 190 31.11 -4.23 -5.43
N LEU A 191 30.36 -5.30 -5.73
CA LEU A 191 30.82 -6.37 -6.63
C LEU A 191 30.50 -6.11 -8.10
N ASN A 192 29.36 -5.48 -8.40
CA ASN A 192 28.96 -5.11 -9.76
C ASN A 192 28.15 -3.80 -9.73
N ASN A 193 28.40 -2.90 -10.68
CA ASN A 193 27.56 -1.71 -10.84
C ASN A 193 26.14 -2.15 -11.24
N PRO A 194 25.08 -1.60 -10.62
CA PRO A 194 23.74 -1.79 -11.14
C PRO A 194 23.74 -1.31 -12.59
N LYS A 195 23.21 -2.13 -13.51
CA LYS A 195 22.79 -1.60 -14.80
C LYS A 195 21.84 -0.46 -14.48
N THR A 196 22.20 0.75 -14.91
CA THR A 196 21.36 1.94 -14.81
C THR A 196 19.91 1.55 -15.01
N LEU A 197 19.04 1.92 -14.07
CA LEU A 197 17.59 1.80 -14.26
C LEU A 197 17.27 2.31 -15.66
N PRO A 198 16.49 1.56 -16.45
CA PRO A 198 16.15 1.99 -17.79
C PRO A 198 15.60 3.42 -17.72
N GLN A 199 16.24 4.34 -18.43
CA GLN A 199 15.68 5.68 -18.63
C GLN A 199 14.33 5.49 -19.31
N PHE A 200 13.27 5.77 -18.55
CA PHE A 200 11.90 5.69 -19.03
C PHE A 200 11.71 6.68 -20.18
N ARG A 201 11.32 6.15 -21.35
CA ARG A 201 10.80 6.94 -22.46
C ARG A 201 9.30 6.73 -22.51
N ILE A 202 8.56 7.50 -21.74
CA ILE A 202 7.09 7.58 -21.88
C ILE A 202 6.84 8.49 -23.10
N ASN A 203 6.82 7.88 -24.29
CA ASN A 203 6.69 8.61 -25.55
C ASN A 203 5.28 8.52 -26.15
N ASP A 204 4.34 7.85 -25.49
CA ASP A 204 2.99 7.72 -26.00
C ASP A 204 1.97 7.84 -24.85
N PHE A 205 1.24 8.95 -24.84
CA PHE A 205 0.14 9.22 -23.91
C PHE A 205 -1.21 8.87 -24.52
N SER A 206 -1.25 8.03 -25.56
CA SER A 206 -2.51 7.62 -26.18
C SER A 206 -3.37 6.89 -25.16
N LYS A 207 -4.44 7.56 -24.70
CA LYS A 207 -5.53 6.93 -23.97
C LYS A 207 -6.10 5.81 -24.84
N PRO A 208 -6.33 4.59 -24.32
CA PRO A 208 -7.08 3.58 -25.06
C PRO A 208 -8.38 4.21 -25.56
N GLU A 209 -8.55 4.19 -26.87
CA GLU A 209 -9.65 4.86 -27.53
C GLU A 209 -10.93 4.04 -27.35
N THR A 210 -12.01 4.76 -27.01
CA THR A 210 -13.41 4.46 -27.42
C THR A 210 -14.21 3.37 -26.66
N PRO A 211 -15.55 3.34 -26.85
CA PRO A 211 -16.56 3.28 -25.79
C PRO A 211 -16.97 1.86 -25.42
N ILE A 212 -17.39 1.64 -24.17
CA ILE A 212 -17.96 0.35 -23.77
C ILE A 212 -19.43 0.29 -24.20
N GLN A 213 -19.77 -0.75 -24.96
CA GLN A 213 -21.14 -1.10 -25.33
C GLN A 213 -21.99 -1.49 -24.09
N PRO A 214 -23.33 -1.38 -24.16
CA PRO A 214 -24.20 -1.07 -23.03
C PRO A 214 -24.59 -2.31 -22.21
N CYS A 215 -23.66 -3.22 -21.93
CA CYS A 215 -23.97 -4.25 -20.96
C CYS A 215 -24.05 -3.59 -19.56
N GLN A 216 -25.09 -3.94 -18.81
CA GLN A 216 -25.20 -3.50 -17.43
C GLN A 216 -24.17 -4.32 -16.63
N PRO A 217 -23.25 -3.70 -15.90
CA PRO A 217 -22.33 -4.46 -15.08
C PRO A 217 -23.10 -5.26 -14.03
N VAL A 218 -22.55 -6.39 -13.61
CA VAL A 218 -23.09 -7.28 -12.58
C VAL A 218 -21.94 -7.86 -11.76
N PHE A 219 -22.18 -8.12 -10.48
CA PHE A 219 -21.19 -8.69 -9.56
C PHE A 219 -21.68 -10.03 -9.00
N PRO A 220 -21.76 -11.08 -9.83
CA PRO A 220 -22.28 -12.37 -9.40
C PRO A 220 -21.37 -12.99 -8.36
N LEU A 221 -21.97 -13.52 -7.28
CA LEU A 221 -21.25 -14.32 -6.30
C LEU A 221 -20.98 -15.70 -6.89
N LYS A 222 -19.82 -15.85 -7.53
CA LYS A 222 -19.43 -17.09 -8.22
C LYS A 222 -17.95 -17.37 -8.09
N ASP A 223 -17.60 -18.63 -8.34
CA ASP A 223 -16.21 -19.09 -8.38
C ASP A 223 -15.43 -18.76 -7.09
N GLY A 224 -16.11 -18.74 -5.95
CA GLY A 224 -15.53 -18.44 -4.64
C GLY A 224 -15.40 -16.95 -4.33
N TRP A 225 -15.74 -16.02 -5.23
CA TRP A 225 -15.86 -14.61 -4.89
C TRP A 225 -17.23 -14.33 -4.26
N LEU A 226 -17.23 -13.82 -3.03
CA LEU A 226 -18.41 -13.73 -2.17
C LEU A 226 -18.73 -12.28 -1.77
N GLY A 227 -18.22 -11.30 -2.50
CA GLY A 227 -18.44 -9.88 -2.26
C GLY A 227 -17.14 -9.11 -2.00
N GLY A 228 -17.16 -7.81 -2.27
CA GLY A 228 -16.02 -6.91 -2.14
C GLY A 228 -16.44 -5.46 -2.07
N ASP A 229 -15.45 -4.60 -1.83
CA ASP A 229 -15.54 -3.17 -1.56
C ASP A 229 -14.75 -2.38 -2.63
N GLY A 230 -14.99 -1.08 -2.80
CA GLY A 230 -14.07 -0.14 -3.44
C GLY A 230 -14.37 0.21 -4.91
N ASP A 231 -14.89 -0.76 -5.66
CA ASP A 231 -15.55 -0.61 -6.97
C ASP A 231 -14.88 0.32 -7.98
N VAL A 232 -13.56 0.23 -8.17
CA VAL A 232 -12.89 1.01 -9.21
C VAL A 232 -12.98 0.26 -10.52
N CYS A 233 -13.33 0.95 -11.62
CA CYS A 233 -13.32 0.35 -12.94
C CYS A 233 -12.50 1.14 -13.95
N VAL A 234 -11.85 0.42 -14.87
CA VAL A 234 -11.18 1.00 -16.04
C VAL A 234 -11.51 0.20 -17.30
N PRO A 235 -11.65 0.86 -18.46
CA PRO A 235 -11.69 0.14 -19.74
C PRO A 235 -10.48 -0.78 -19.89
N PHE A 236 -10.70 -2.02 -20.30
CA PHE A 236 -9.68 -3.07 -20.36
C PHE A 236 -9.73 -3.84 -21.68
N GLY A 237 -9.73 -3.09 -22.79
CA GLY A 237 -9.93 -3.61 -24.14
C GLY A 237 -11.32 -3.28 -24.71
N PRO A 238 -11.66 -3.74 -25.93
CA PRO A 238 -12.82 -3.27 -26.67
C PRO A 238 -14.19 -3.59 -26.04
N ASN A 239 -14.29 -4.73 -25.36
CA ASN A 239 -15.53 -5.23 -24.76
C ASN A 239 -15.34 -5.68 -23.30
N LYS A 240 -14.24 -5.24 -22.67
CA LYS A 240 -13.84 -5.68 -21.35
C LYS A 240 -13.64 -4.50 -20.42
N THR A 241 -14.01 -4.71 -19.16
CA THR A 241 -13.78 -3.77 -18.06
C THR A 241 -13.02 -4.50 -16.98
N LEU A 242 -11.95 -3.89 -16.49
CA LEU A 242 -11.28 -4.33 -15.28
C LEU A 242 -11.97 -3.65 -14.09
N TRP A 243 -12.43 -4.46 -13.15
CA TRP A 243 -12.94 -4.05 -11.86
C TRP A 243 -11.89 -4.39 -10.79
N LEU A 244 -11.64 -3.44 -9.91
CA LEU A 244 -10.68 -3.55 -8.82
C LEU A 244 -11.43 -3.35 -7.51
N PHE A 245 -11.27 -4.28 -6.59
CA PHE A 245 -11.95 -4.29 -5.30
C PHE A 245 -10.91 -4.25 -4.17
N SER A 246 -11.23 -3.57 -3.09
CA SER A 246 -10.55 -3.61 -1.79
C SER A 246 -10.98 -4.87 -1.01
N ASP A 247 -11.07 -4.80 0.33
CA ASP A 247 -11.39 -5.93 1.20
C ASP A 247 -12.55 -6.77 0.59
N SER A 248 -12.28 -8.06 0.34
CA SER A 248 -13.20 -8.96 -0.37
C SER A 248 -13.26 -10.34 0.29
N PHE A 249 -14.48 -10.89 0.40
CA PHE A 249 -14.69 -12.27 0.84
C PHE A 249 -14.38 -13.24 -0.30
N VAL A 250 -13.46 -14.18 -0.03
CA VAL A 250 -13.07 -15.24 -0.96
C VAL A 250 -13.14 -16.61 -0.29
N GLY A 251 -13.47 -17.63 -1.07
CA GLY A 251 -13.64 -18.99 -0.59
C GLY A 251 -13.33 -20.05 -1.64
N GLU A 252 -13.81 -21.26 -1.39
CA GLU A 252 -13.71 -22.36 -2.35
C GLU A 252 -14.54 -22.09 -3.60
N ARG A 253 -14.19 -22.73 -4.71
CA ARG A 253 -14.80 -22.49 -6.03
C ARG A 253 -16.33 -22.60 -6.03
N ASP A 254 -16.87 -23.60 -5.33
CA ASP A 254 -18.30 -23.90 -5.21
C ASP A 254 -18.91 -23.37 -3.91
N GLN A 255 -18.18 -22.54 -3.16
CA GLN A 255 -18.67 -21.98 -1.92
C GLN A 255 -19.81 -20.99 -2.18
N ILE A 256 -20.93 -21.22 -1.49
CA ILE A 256 -22.16 -20.42 -1.63
C ILE A 256 -22.54 -19.68 -0.34
N THR A 257 -21.66 -19.65 0.67
CA THR A 257 -21.89 -18.92 1.93
C THR A 257 -20.58 -18.29 2.41
N ARG A 258 -20.65 -17.21 3.19
CA ARG A 258 -19.45 -16.62 3.81
C ARG A 258 -18.95 -17.35 5.05
N GLN A 259 -19.65 -18.38 5.54
CA GLN A 259 -19.16 -19.17 6.67
C GLN A 259 -17.90 -19.94 6.25
N GLY A 260 -16.79 -19.70 6.94
CA GLY A 260 -15.49 -20.27 6.60
C GLY A 260 -14.78 -19.59 5.42
N ALA A 261 -15.34 -18.49 4.88
CA ALA A 261 -14.64 -17.68 3.88
C ALA A 261 -13.48 -16.90 4.51
N ASN A 262 -12.50 -16.54 3.68
CA ASN A 262 -11.41 -15.65 4.04
C ASN A 262 -11.72 -14.22 3.58
N MET A 263 -11.15 -13.23 4.26
CA MET A 263 -11.13 -11.84 3.78
C MET A 263 -9.73 -11.52 3.27
N VAL A 264 -9.61 -11.14 2.00
CA VAL A 264 -8.35 -10.66 1.40
C VAL A 264 -8.45 -9.17 1.12
N ALA A 265 -7.34 -8.45 1.22
CA ALA A 265 -7.30 -6.99 1.20
C ALA A 265 -7.73 -6.34 -0.13
N ASN A 266 -7.65 -7.10 -1.21
CA ASN A 266 -8.07 -6.67 -2.54
C ASN A 266 -8.21 -7.88 -3.48
N THR A 267 -9.10 -7.75 -4.45
CA THR A 267 -9.32 -8.69 -5.55
C THR A 267 -9.55 -7.92 -6.85
N ILE A 268 -9.54 -8.62 -7.98
CA ILE A 268 -9.90 -8.01 -9.26
C ILE A 268 -10.91 -8.87 -9.99
N GLY A 269 -11.67 -8.24 -10.89
CA GLY A 269 -12.60 -8.89 -11.80
C GLY A 269 -12.41 -8.40 -13.23
N ILE A 270 -12.29 -9.32 -14.19
CA ILE A 270 -12.39 -8.99 -15.61
C ILE A 270 -13.82 -9.27 -16.06
N MET A 271 -14.54 -8.21 -16.41
CA MET A 271 -15.89 -8.28 -16.93
C MET A 271 -15.87 -8.17 -18.45
N GLU A 272 -16.48 -9.13 -19.15
CA GLU A 272 -16.61 -9.12 -20.61
C GLU A 272 -18.09 -8.97 -21.01
N CYS A 273 -18.37 -7.95 -21.82
CA CYS A 273 -19.67 -7.75 -22.45
C CYS A 273 -19.74 -8.57 -23.75
N GLY A 274 -20.68 -9.51 -23.81
CA GLY A 274 -21.05 -10.23 -25.02
C GLY A 274 -21.92 -9.39 -25.97
N LYS A 275 -22.00 -9.81 -27.24
CA LYS A 275 -22.74 -9.09 -28.31
C LYS A 275 -24.24 -8.93 -28.05
N ASN A 276 -24.84 -9.78 -27.22
CA ASN A 276 -26.26 -9.79 -26.89
C ASN A 276 -26.56 -9.15 -25.53
N GLY A 277 -25.58 -8.47 -24.91
CA GLY A 277 -25.71 -7.92 -23.56
C GLY A 277 -25.49 -8.93 -22.44
N GLU A 278 -25.12 -10.17 -22.78
CA GLU A 278 -24.62 -11.16 -21.81
C GLU A 278 -23.35 -10.64 -21.15
N VAL A 279 -23.18 -10.92 -19.85
CA VAL A 279 -22.01 -10.50 -19.08
C VAL A 279 -21.35 -11.73 -18.48
N ASP A 280 -20.07 -11.91 -18.76
CA ASP A 280 -19.22 -12.83 -18.01
C ASP A 280 -18.26 -12.05 -17.12
N VAL A 281 -17.97 -12.58 -15.95
CA VAL A 281 -17.03 -11.98 -14.98
C VAL A 281 -16.06 -13.04 -14.52
N GLN A 282 -14.78 -12.76 -14.49
CA GLN A 282 -13.76 -13.68 -13.97
C GLN A 282 -13.00 -12.98 -12.84
N TYR A 283 -13.03 -13.56 -11.65
CA TYR A 283 -12.40 -12.99 -10.46
C TYR A 283 -11.01 -13.60 -10.21
N TYR A 284 -10.11 -12.79 -9.66
CA TYR A 284 -8.74 -13.20 -9.35
C TYR A 284 -8.29 -12.65 -8.00
N TRP A 285 -7.56 -13.50 -7.26
CA TRP A 285 -6.85 -13.16 -6.04
C TRP A 285 -5.60 -14.04 -5.89
N GLY A 286 -4.68 -13.62 -5.02
CA GLY A 286 -3.44 -14.34 -4.77
C GLY A 286 -3.69 -15.71 -4.14
N ASN A 287 -2.94 -16.74 -4.54
CA ASN A 287 -3.10 -18.10 -4.02
C ASN A 287 -4.57 -18.62 -4.08
N MET A 288 -5.27 -18.30 -5.16
CA MET A 288 -6.65 -18.72 -5.42
C MET A 288 -6.87 -20.21 -5.13
N TYR A 289 -7.90 -20.53 -4.33
CA TYR A 289 -8.28 -21.89 -3.90
C TYR A 289 -7.20 -22.68 -3.13
N LYS A 290 -6.22 -22.01 -2.54
CA LYS A 290 -5.28 -22.63 -1.59
C LYS A 290 -5.73 -22.34 -0.15
N GLU A 291 -5.19 -23.10 0.81
CA GLU A 291 -5.52 -22.97 2.24
C GLU A 291 -5.32 -21.55 2.80
N LEU A 292 -4.35 -20.80 2.26
CA LEU A 292 -4.07 -19.41 2.62
C LEU A 292 -4.20 -18.50 1.40
N PRO A 293 -5.42 -18.05 1.04
CA PRO A 293 -5.61 -17.07 -0.02
C PRO A 293 -4.94 -15.74 0.38
N GLN A 294 -4.49 -14.99 -0.62
CA GLN A 294 -3.77 -13.73 -0.47
C GLN A 294 -4.44 -12.63 -1.31
N PRO A 295 -4.22 -11.35 -0.98
CA PRO A 295 -4.63 -10.23 -1.84
C PRO A 295 -4.01 -10.35 -3.24
N PHE A 296 -4.67 -9.78 -4.25
CA PHE A 296 -4.11 -9.72 -5.60
C PHE A 296 -2.86 -8.81 -5.65
N PHE A 297 -2.97 -7.61 -5.08
CA PHE A 297 -1.86 -6.70 -4.78
C PHE A 297 -1.38 -6.96 -3.35
N GLN A 298 -0.32 -7.77 -3.24
CA GLN A 298 0.24 -8.19 -1.96
C GLN A 298 1.34 -7.22 -1.49
N THR A 299 1.35 -6.92 -0.19
CA THR A 299 2.44 -6.21 0.48
C THR A 299 3.62 -7.14 0.79
N PHE A 300 4.82 -6.58 0.84
CA PHE A 300 6.00 -7.35 1.28
C PHE A 300 6.01 -7.56 2.81
N THR A 301 5.35 -6.68 3.54
CA THR A 301 5.27 -6.64 5.01
C THR A 301 3.85 -6.94 5.50
N ASP A 302 3.74 -7.36 6.76
CA ASP A 302 2.49 -7.53 7.51
C ASP A 302 2.02 -6.25 8.23
N ARG A 303 2.82 -5.17 8.21
CA ARG A 303 2.49 -3.90 8.90
C ARG A 303 1.29 -3.15 8.31
N TYR A 304 1.00 -3.39 7.03
CA TYR A 304 -0.14 -2.80 6.35
C TYR A 304 -0.59 -3.67 5.18
N ARG A 305 -1.77 -3.36 4.65
CA ARG A 305 -2.33 -3.94 3.43
C ARG A 305 -2.68 -2.87 2.41
N TYR A 306 -2.85 -3.26 1.16
CA TYR A 306 -3.27 -2.33 0.10
C TYR A 306 -4.79 -2.38 -0.08
N TRP A 307 -5.42 -1.21 0.03
CA TRP A 307 -6.73 -0.96 -0.58
C TRP A 307 -6.57 -0.41 -1.99
N ILE A 308 -7.68 -0.29 -2.70
CA ILE A 308 -7.75 0.32 -4.03
C ILE A 308 -8.40 1.70 -3.91
N ALA A 309 -7.67 2.74 -4.32
CA ALA A 309 -8.23 4.07 -4.43
C ALA A 309 -8.79 4.36 -5.82
N ASP A 310 -7.98 4.05 -6.85
CA ASP A 310 -8.26 4.38 -8.24
C ASP A 310 -7.29 3.65 -9.20
N ALA A 311 -7.53 3.72 -10.51
CA ALA A 311 -6.62 3.20 -11.53
C ALA A 311 -6.69 4.00 -12.84
N PHE A 312 -5.57 4.10 -13.55
CA PHE A 312 -5.47 4.85 -14.79
C PHE A 312 -4.41 4.29 -15.74
N TRP A 313 -4.57 4.60 -17.03
CA TRP A 313 -3.64 4.21 -18.09
C TRP A 313 -2.59 5.30 -18.34
N VAL A 314 -1.35 4.88 -18.59
CA VAL A 314 -0.29 5.72 -19.17
C VAL A 314 0.33 4.93 -20.34
N GLY A 315 -0.01 5.34 -21.56
CA GLY A 315 0.32 4.55 -22.75
C GLY A 315 -0.32 3.17 -22.66
N LYS A 316 0.51 2.11 -22.76
CA LYS A 316 0.08 0.71 -22.67
C LYS A 316 0.08 0.15 -21.23
N ASP A 317 0.58 0.90 -20.25
CA ASP A 317 0.76 0.41 -18.89
C ASP A 317 -0.41 0.84 -18.00
N LEU A 318 -0.89 -0.08 -17.18
CA LEU A 318 -1.91 0.18 -16.18
C LEU A 318 -1.26 0.55 -14.85
N TYR A 319 -1.74 1.62 -14.23
CA TYR A 319 -1.35 2.04 -12.90
C TYR A 319 -2.54 1.93 -11.95
N VAL A 320 -2.30 1.42 -10.75
CA VAL A 320 -3.29 1.31 -9.67
C VAL A 320 -2.78 2.07 -8.46
N VAL A 321 -3.62 2.97 -7.93
CA VAL A 321 -3.35 3.73 -6.71
C VAL A 321 -3.74 2.90 -5.50
N LEU A 322 -2.77 2.61 -4.64
CA LEU A 322 -2.88 1.70 -3.53
C LEU A 322 -2.64 2.43 -2.19
N PRO A 323 -3.69 2.90 -1.50
CA PRO A 323 -3.57 3.35 -0.12
C PRO A 323 -3.04 2.23 0.79
N LYS A 324 -2.14 2.59 1.69
CA LYS A 324 -1.58 1.69 2.70
C LYS A 324 -2.42 1.78 3.94
N ILE A 325 -3.02 0.66 4.33
CA ILE A 325 -3.94 0.58 5.46
C ILE A 325 -3.30 -0.25 6.55
N GLY A 326 -2.91 0.42 7.63
CA GLY A 326 -2.33 -0.20 8.81
C GLY A 326 -3.27 -0.16 10.02
N PRO A 327 -2.87 -0.77 11.15
CA PRO A 327 -3.64 -0.70 12.38
C PRO A 327 -3.67 0.74 12.94
N LYS A 328 -4.76 1.09 13.62
CA LYS A 328 -4.82 2.25 14.51
C LYS A 328 -4.58 1.78 15.94
N PHE A 329 -3.36 1.95 16.43
CA PHE A 329 -2.91 1.35 17.69
C PHE A 329 -3.63 1.89 18.95
N ASP A 330 -4.19 3.10 18.89
CA ASP A 330 -4.94 3.73 19.97
C ASP A 330 -6.46 3.60 19.83
N ALA A 331 -6.94 2.85 18.84
CA ALA A 331 -8.37 2.67 18.61
C ALA A 331 -9.05 1.93 19.78
N HIS A 332 -10.23 2.41 20.16
CA HIS A 332 -11.05 1.68 21.14
C HIS A 332 -11.55 0.36 20.51
N PRO A 333 -11.73 -0.74 21.26
CA PRO A 333 -12.25 -2.00 20.70
C PRO A 333 -13.61 -1.90 19.99
N ASP A 334 -14.41 -0.90 20.33
CA ASP A 334 -15.73 -0.63 19.73
C ASP A 334 -15.66 0.40 18.58
N GLU A 335 -14.48 0.92 18.24
CA GLU A 335 -14.31 1.87 17.14
C GLU A 335 -14.48 1.17 15.80
N ILE A 336 -15.43 1.67 14.98
CA ILE A 336 -15.80 1.04 13.70
C ILE A 336 -14.66 1.16 12.67
N PHE A 337 -13.94 2.28 12.70
CA PHE A 337 -12.81 2.56 11.80
C PHE A 337 -11.50 2.52 12.60
N ASN A 338 -11.00 1.31 12.85
CA ASN A 338 -9.82 1.04 13.66
C ASN A 338 -8.53 0.88 12.82
N PHE A 339 -8.42 1.62 11.71
CA PHE A 339 -7.29 1.59 10.80
C PHE A 339 -6.71 3.00 10.60
N SER A 340 -5.47 3.04 10.12
CA SER A 340 -4.76 4.27 9.77
C SER A 340 -4.36 4.20 8.31
N PHE A 341 -4.49 5.33 7.60
CA PHE A 341 -3.77 5.51 6.34
C PHE A 341 -2.29 5.68 6.65
N LEU A 342 -1.42 5.08 5.84
CA LEU A 342 0.04 5.08 5.99
C LEU A 342 0.74 5.59 4.71
N GLY A 343 0.01 6.35 3.89
CA GLY A 343 0.45 6.84 2.58
C GLY A 343 0.00 5.94 1.43
N PHE A 344 0.66 6.09 0.27
CA PHE A 344 0.26 5.43 -0.96
C PHE A 344 1.41 4.68 -1.62
N SER A 345 1.04 3.71 -2.46
CA SER A 345 1.90 3.09 -3.46
C SER A 345 1.21 3.14 -4.82
N LEU A 346 1.99 3.07 -5.89
CA LEU A 346 1.50 2.76 -7.22
C LEU A 346 1.92 1.33 -7.59
N ALA A 347 0.97 0.53 -8.03
CA ALA A 347 1.26 -0.69 -8.77
C ALA A 347 1.24 -0.38 -10.26
N ARG A 348 2.32 -0.76 -10.97
CA ARG A 348 2.40 -0.71 -12.43
C ARG A 348 2.28 -2.12 -12.97
N ILE A 349 1.40 -2.30 -13.94
CA ILE A 349 1.27 -3.53 -14.70
C ILE A 349 1.58 -3.23 -16.17
N GLU A 350 2.63 -3.85 -16.70
CA GLU A 350 3.07 -3.59 -18.07
C GLU A 350 2.15 -4.31 -19.07
N ASN A 351 1.52 -3.54 -19.97
CA ASN A 351 0.72 -4.03 -21.09
C ASN A 351 -0.18 -5.26 -20.80
N PRO A 352 -1.12 -5.16 -19.83
CA PRO A 352 -1.81 -6.34 -19.29
C PRO A 352 -2.95 -6.88 -20.15
N VAL A 353 -3.42 -6.16 -21.18
CA VAL A 353 -4.71 -6.42 -21.85
C VAL A 353 -4.84 -7.85 -22.41
N ASP A 354 -3.75 -8.40 -22.96
CA ASP A 354 -3.72 -9.73 -23.58
C ASP A 354 -3.12 -10.82 -22.68
N ILE A 355 -2.87 -10.50 -21.41
CA ILE A 355 -2.22 -11.40 -20.44
C ILE A 355 -3.23 -11.72 -19.33
N SER A 356 -3.36 -12.99 -18.97
CA SER A 356 -4.23 -13.40 -17.86
C SER A 356 -3.72 -12.78 -16.55
N PRO A 357 -4.60 -12.27 -15.66
CA PRO A 357 -4.16 -11.55 -14.48
C PRO A 357 -3.27 -12.32 -13.50
N ASP A 358 -3.41 -13.66 -13.42
CA ASP A 358 -2.52 -14.53 -12.64
C ASP A 358 -1.07 -14.56 -13.16
N GLN A 359 -0.81 -14.00 -14.34
CA GLN A 359 0.50 -13.91 -14.99
C GLN A 359 1.03 -12.48 -15.12
N TRP A 360 0.34 -11.50 -14.54
CA TRP A 360 0.77 -10.10 -14.60
C TRP A 360 2.09 -9.90 -13.85
N ASN A 361 3.01 -9.16 -14.49
CA ASN A 361 4.19 -8.65 -13.82
C ASN A 361 3.83 -7.30 -13.15
N ILE A 362 3.80 -7.29 -11.82
CA ILE A 362 3.39 -6.13 -11.03
C ILE A 362 4.61 -5.52 -10.35
N GLU A 363 4.90 -4.27 -10.67
CA GLU A 363 5.95 -3.48 -10.03
C GLU A 363 5.35 -2.47 -9.06
N PHE A 364 5.88 -2.40 -7.83
CA PHE A 364 5.40 -1.47 -6.81
C PHE A 364 6.36 -0.29 -6.62
N PHE A 365 5.78 0.90 -6.53
CA PHE A 365 6.51 2.16 -6.34
C PHE A 365 5.91 2.91 -5.16
N SER A 366 6.75 3.28 -4.22
CA SER A 366 6.34 4.19 -3.15
C SER A 366 5.94 5.55 -3.70
N TRP A 367 4.83 6.08 -3.19
CA TRP A 367 4.41 7.46 -3.45
C TRP A 367 4.62 8.30 -2.19
N PRO A 368 5.07 9.56 -2.30
CA PRO A 368 5.23 10.43 -1.16
C PRO A 368 3.88 10.62 -0.48
N VAL A 369 3.96 10.78 0.84
CA VAL A 369 2.84 11.33 1.60
C VAL A 369 2.52 12.69 1.02
N LEU A 370 1.25 12.90 0.66
CA LEU A 370 0.81 14.18 0.15
C LEU A 370 0.93 15.21 1.29
N PRO A 371 1.41 16.43 1.00
CA PRO A 371 1.67 17.43 2.05
C PRO A 371 0.41 17.87 2.79
N VAL A 372 -0.78 17.55 2.25
CA VAL A 372 -2.07 17.86 2.85
C VAL A 372 -3.12 16.83 2.45
N GLY A 373 -3.77 16.21 3.45
CA GLY A 373 -4.85 15.23 3.30
C GLY A 373 -4.37 13.77 3.32
N GLU A 374 -5.11 12.89 4.01
CA GLU A 374 -4.77 11.45 4.12
C GLU A 374 -5.35 10.60 2.99
N GLU A 375 -6.23 11.15 2.13
CA GLU A 375 -7.05 10.34 1.24
C GLU A 375 -6.95 10.77 -0.24
N TRP A 376 -6.30 9.95 -1.06
CA TRP A 376 -6.26 10.07 -2.52
C TRP A 376 -7.41 9.22 -3.08
N HIS A 377 -8.55 9.84 -3.39
CA HIS A 377 -9.74 9.11 -3.82
C HIS A 377 -9.89 8.91 -5.32
N TRP A 378 -9.30 9.81 -6.09
CA TRP A 378 -9.44 9.86 -7.54
C TRP A 378 -8.20 10.44 -8.20
N SER A 379 -8.00 10.10 -9.46
CA SER A 379 -6.88 10.51 -10.29
C SER A 379 -7.35 10.70 -11.73
N VAL A 380 -6.80 11.70 -12.40
CA VAL A 380 -7.10 11.95 -13.81
C VAL A 380 -5.82 12.16 -14.58
N THR A 381 -5.65 11.47 -15.69
CA THR A 381 -4.58 11.73 -16.64
C THR A 381 -5.08 12.68 -17.74
N ASP A 382 -4.40 13.81 -17.89
CA ASP A 382 -4.69 14.80 -18.93
C ASP A 382 -3.43 15.60 -19.33
N GLU A 383 -3.27 15.89 -20.62
CA GLU A 383 -2.15 16.67 -21.19
C GLU A 383 -0.73 16.36 -20.65
N GLY A 384 -0.44 15.09 -20.36
CA GLY A 384 0.87 14.67 -19.84
C GLY A 384 1.06 14.83 -18.33
N PHE A 385 -0.01 15.14 -17.59
CA PHE A 385 -0.06 15.24 -16.14
C PHE A 385 -1.00 14.21 -15.53
N LEU A 386 -0.70 13.82 -14.29
CA LEU A 386 -1.61 13.16 -13.37
C LEU A 386 -2.17 14.22 -12.42
N TYR A 387 -3.48 14.34 -12.32
CA TYR A 387 -4.20 15.24 -11.42
C TYR A 387 -4.85 14.45 -10.29
N PHE A 388 -4.88 15.01 -9.08
CA PHE A 388 -5.41 14.35 -7.88
C PHE A 388 -5.81 15.42 -6.83
N PRO A 389 -6.67 15.10 -5.85
CA PRO A 389 -7.07 16.05 -4.82
C PRO A 389 -5.95 16.25 -3.81
N LEU A 390 -5.86 17.48 -3.29
CA LEU A 390 -5.06 17.83 -2.11
C LEU A 390 -6.00 18.48 -1.10
N GLU A 391 -6.08 17.98 0.12
CA GLU A 391 -7.01 18.48 1.14
C GLU A 391 -6.25 19.13 2.29
N ASN A 392 -6.55 20.38 2.61
CA ASN A 392 -5.95 21.00 3.80
C ASN A 392 -6.63 20.65 5.11
N GLU A 393 -5.98 20.96 6.23
CA GLU A 393 -6.53 20.74 7.60
C GLU A 393 -7.90 21.40 7.84
N SER A 394 -8.28 22.38 6.99
CA SER A 394 -9.59 23.05 7.05
C SER A 394 -10.65 22.42 6.13
N GLY A 395 -10.37 21.27 5.52
CA GLY A 395 -11.27 20.59 4.57
C GLY A 395 -11.44 21.31 3.24
N GLN A 396 -10.46 22.15 2.85
CA GLN A 396 -10.44 22.81 1.55
C GLN A 396 -9.70 21.93 0.56
N ILE A 397 -10.34 21.70 -0.58
CA ILE A 397 -9.81 20.83 -1.63
C ILE A 397 -9.14 21.69 -2.70
N TYR A 398 -7.90 21.33 -3.04
CA TYR A 398 -7.08 21.92 -4.10
C TYR A 398 -6.79 20.87 -5.16
N LEU A 399 -6.36 21.33 -6.34
CA LEU A 399 -5.95 20.44 -7.42
C LEU A 399 -4.44 20.24 -7.38
N GLY A 400 -4.01 19.04 -6.99
CA GLY A 400 -2.63 18.60 -7.19
C GLY A 400 -2.40 18.13 -8.62
N ARG A 401 -1.18 18.28 -9.11
CA ARG A 401 -0.73 17.64 -10.35
C ARG A 401 0.71 17.17 -10.27
N LEU A 402 1.06 16.22 -11.12
CA LEU A 402 2.42 15.73 -11.33
C LEU A 402 2.64 15.47 -12.83
N PRO A 403 3.76 15.91 -13.44
CA PRO A 403 4.12 15.47 -14.78
C PRO A 403 4.27 13.94 -14.84
N LEU A 404 3.61 13.26 -15.78
CA LEU A 404 3.62 11.79 -15.88
C LEU A 404 5.03 11.19 -16.05
N LYS A 405 5.98 11.95 -16.60
CA LYS A 405 7.40 11.56 -16.66
C LYS A 405 8.06 11.36 -15.29
N HIS A 406 7.47 11.89 -14.23
CA HIS A 406 7.92 11.76 -12.83
C HIS A 406 7.04 10.79 -12.03
N LEU A 407 6.16 10.03 -12.67
CA LEU A 407 5.24 9.07 -12.05
C LEU A 407 5.93 7.92 -11.30
N LEU A 408 7.23 7.70 -11.45
CA LEU A 408 7.96 6.70 -10.67
C LEU A 408 9.00 7.35 -9.73
N CYS A 409 9.14 8.69 -9.79
CA CYS A 409 10.03 9.50 -8.97
C CYS A 409 9.36 10.83 -8.56
N PRO A 410 8.21 10.77 -7.87
CA PRO A 410 7.36 11.93 -7.57
C PRO A 410 7.96 12.96 -6.60
N LYS A 411 8.99 12.58 -5.82
CA LYS A 411 9.58 13.44 -4.77
C LYS A 411 10.05 14.77 -5.36
N GLY A 412 9.52 15.87 -4.84
CA GLY A 412 9.84 17.24 -5.30
C GLY A 412 9.20 17.66 -6.62
N ASN A 413 8.37 16.81 -7.24
CA ASN A 413 7.72 17.09 -8.52
C ASN A 413 6.21 17.32 -8.42
N VAL A 414 5.60 17.08 -7.25
CA VAL A 414 4.18 17.36 -7.01
C VAL A 414 3.95 18.87 -6.93
N GLU A 415 3.01 19.35 -7.74
CA GLU A 415 2.63 20.77 -7.83
C GLU A 415 1.18 20.95 -7.36
N GLN A 416 0.94 21.93 -6.49
CA GLN A 416 -0.43 22.41 -6.25
C GLN A 416 -0.78 23.43 -7.35
N LEU A 417 -1.82 23.16 -8.13
CA LEU A 417 -2.22 24.00 -9.25
C LEU A 417 -3.01 25.22 -8.75
N ASN A 418 -2.29 26.33 -8.59
CA ASN A 418 -2.79 27.61 -8.06
C ASN A 418 -3.25 27.50 -6.58
N ASP A 419 -3.19 28.58 -5.81
CA ASP A 419 -3.74 28.63 -4.44
C ASP A 419 -5.29 28.74 -4.44
N ARG A 420 -5.94 28.25 -5.51
CA ARG A 420 -7.38 28.34 -5.69
C ARG A 420 -8.03 27.06 -5.18
N ILE A 421 -8.89 27.24 -4.19
CA ILE A 421 -9.78 26.19 -3.68
C ILE A 421 -10.70 25.72 -4.82
N LEU A 422 -10.76 24.42 -5.07
CA LEU A 422 -11.73 23.79 -5.97
C LEU A 422 -13.13 23.87 -5.38
N PHE A 423 -13.28 23.36 -4.15
CA PHE A 423 -14.48 23.40 -3.32
C PHE A 423 -14.11 23.04 -1.87
N THR A 424 -15.08 23.09 -0.96
CA THR A 424 -14.92 22.76 0.46
C THR A 424 -15.89 21.63 0.83
N GLY A 425 -15.46 20.74 1.72
CA GLY A 425 -16.23 19.57 2.13
C GLY A 425 -15.65 18.29 1.53
N ASP A 426 -16.53 17.35 1.20
CA ASP A 426 -16.17 16.02 0.72
C ASP A 426 -15.34 16.09 -0.59
N PRO A 427 -14.09 15.57 -0.63
CA PRO A 427 -13.22 15.57 -1.80
C PRO A 427 -13.78 14.81 -3.01
N GLY A 428 -14.86 14.04 -2.81
CA GLY A 428 -15.47 13.19 -3.81
C GLY A 428 -14.80 11.82 -3.85
N ASN A 429 -15.60 10.80 -4.15
CA ASN A 429 -15.10 9.45 -4.33
C ASN A 429 -14.69 9.18 -5.79
N SER A 430 -15.08 10.03 -6.74
CA SER A 430 -14.68 9.89 -8.15
C SER A 430 -14.79 11.23 -8.88
N ILE A 431 -13.94 11.43 -9.89
CA ILE A 431 -14.03 12.56 -10.81
C ILE A 431 -13.73 12.11 -12.23
N HIS A 432 -14.60 12.49 -13.16
CA HIS A 432 -14.42 12.13 -14.57
C HIS A 432 -14.90 13.24 -15.50
N HIS A 433 -14.25 13.33 -16.66
CA HIS A 433 -14.73 14.15 -17.76
C HIS A 433 -15.73 13.35 -18.61
N TYR A 434 -16.87 13.96 -18.91
CA TYR A 434 -17.92 13.43 -19.79
C TYR A 434 -17.93 14.22 -21.10
N PRO A 435 -17.28 13.72 -22.18
CA PRO A 435 -17.14 14.46 -23.43
C PRO A 435 -18.48 14.83 -24.08
N ASP A 436 -19.47 13.92 -24.03
CA ASP A 436 -20.81 14.14 -24.58
C ASP A 436 -21.55 15.30 -23.89
N LEU A 437 -21.16 15.62 -22.66
CA LEU A 437 -21.74 16.70 -21.86
C LEU A 437 -20.85 17.94 -21.80
N GLN A 438 -19.59 17.84 -22.24
CA GLN A 438 -18.57 18.86 -22.08
C GLN A 438 -18.46 19.35 -20.62
N LYS A 439 -18.61 18.43 -19.68
CA LYS A 439 -18.59 18.71 -18.24
C LYS A 439 -17.68 17.71 -17.52
N TRP A 440 -17.01 18.20 -16.50
CA TRP A 440 -16.44 17.40 -15.43
C TRP A 440 -17.51 17.11 -14.39
N VAL A 441 -17.51 15.90 -13.84
CA VAL A 441 -18.44 15.45 -12.81
C VAL A 441 -17.64 14.90 -11.64
N ILE A 442 -18.02 15.31 -10.42
CA ILE A 442 -17.57 14.67 -9.18
C ILE A 442 -18.78 13.98 -8.56
N VAL A 443 -18.61 12.73 -8.14
CA VAL A 443 -19.58 12.02 -7.30
C VAL A 443 -19.01 11.83 -5.90
N SER A 444 -19.85 12.08 -4.90
CA SER A 444 -19.47 11.99 -3.50
C SER A 444 -20.57 11.36 -2.63
N GLY A 445 -20.13 10.77 -1.53
CA GLY A 445 -20.98 10.12 -0.55
C GLY A 445 -21.55 8.76 -1.00
N PRO A 446 -22.34 8.08 -0.15
CA PRO A 446 -22.77 8.58 1.15
C PRO A 446 -21.61 8.67 2.14
N GLY A 447 -21.50 9.80 2.84
CA GLY A 447 -20.53 9.94 3.93
C GLY A 447 -20.98 9.14 5.16
N PHE A 448 -20.13 9.07 6.19
CA PHE A 448 -20.47 8.39 7.44
C PHE A 448 -21.83 8.86 8.01
N LEU A 449 -22.75 7.90 8.25
CA LEU A 449 -24.14 8.13 8.72
C LEU A 449 -25.01 9.02 7.81
N SER A 450 -24.56 9.29 6.58
CA SER A 450 -25.39 9.87 5.53
C SER A 450 -25.96 8.77 4.65
N ASN A 451 -27.14 8.99 4.09
CA ASN A 451 -27.73 8.17 3.03
C ASN A 451 -27.61 8.84 1.65
N LYS A 452 -26.91 9.97 1.51
CA LYS A 452 -27.00 10.84 0.33
C LYS A 452 -25.81 10.69 -0.61
N ILE A 453 -26.08 10.33 -1.86
CA ILE A 453 -25.13 10.44 -2.97
C ILE A 453 -25.38 11.77 -3.68
N LYS A 454 -24.31 12.54 -3.85
CA LYS A 454 -24.34 13.88 -4.42
C LYS A 454 -23.40 13.98 -5.60
N LEU A 455 -23.64 14.98 -6.44
CA LEU A 455 -22.74 15.34 -7.53
C LEU A 455 -22.45 16.83 -7.58
N ARG A 456 -21.30 17.17 -8.18
CA ARG A 456 -20.97 18.50 -8.68
C ARG A 456 -20.61 18.41 -10.15
N THR A 457 -20.78 19.52 -10.86
CA THR A 457 -20.32 19.64 -12.25
C THR A 457 -19.47 20.90 -12.45
N ALA A 458 -18.55 20.86 -13.41
CA ALA A 458 -17.76 22.02 -13.81
C ALA A 458 -17.47 21.99 -15.32
N PRO A 459 -17.26 23.15 -15.96
CA PRO A 459 -16.81 23.21 -17.34
C PRO A 459 -15.33 22.80 -17.51
N ASN A 460 -14.52 22.93 -16.46
CA ASN A 460 -13.11 22.57 -16.44
C ASN A 460 -12.76 21.87 -15.12
N LEU A 461 -11.70 21.06 -15.10
CA LEU A 461 -11.22 20.38 -13.90
C LEU A 461 -10.91 21.35 -12.74
N ASN A 462 -10.39 22.54 -13.06
CA ASN A 462 -10.11 23.61 -12.10
C ASN A 462 -11.34 24.49 -11.76
N GLY A 463 -12.55 24.04 -12.14
CA GLY A 463 -13.81 24.71 -11.86
C GLY A 463 -14.20 25.80 -12.88
N PRO A 464 -15.11 26.71 -12.49
CA PRO A 464 -15.83 26.73 -11.22
C PRO A 464 -16.74 25.50 -11.08
N TRP A 465 -16.70 24.86 -9.90
CA TRP A 465 -17.57 23.76 -9.56
C TRP A 465 -18.95 24.27 -9.10
N SER A 466 -20.01 23.53 -9.44
CA SER A 466 -21.36 23.81 -8.96
C SER A 466 -21.48 23.53 -7.45
N GLU A 467 -22.58 24.00 -6.86
CA GLU A 467 -23.06 23.50 -5.58
C GLU A 467 -23.40 22.00 -5.65
N GLU A 468 -23.57 21.38 -4.49
CA GLU A 468 -24.00 19.97 -4.36
C GLU A 468 -25.39 19.75 -4.91
N ILE A 469 -25.53 18.71 -5.75
CA ILE A 469 -26.81 18.23 -6.22
C ILE A 469 -27.04 16.83 -5.68
N LEU A 470 -28.06 16.66 -4.84
CA LEU A 470 -28.51 15.35 -4.38
C LEU A 470 -29.07 14.56 -5.57
N VAL A 471 -28.55 13.35 -5.80
CA VAL A 471 -29.01 12.50 -6.92
C VAL A 471 -29.56 11.16 -6.49
N TYR A 472 -29.24 10.69 -5.29
CA TYR A 472 -29.79 9.46 -4.76
C TYR A 472 -29.77 9.43 -3.23
N GLU A 473 -30.76 8.76 -2.65
CA GLU A 473 -30.80 8.41 -1.23
C GLU A 473 -30.78 6.88 -1.08
N THR A 474 -29.78 6.35 -0.37
CA THR A 474 -29.61 4.90 -0.21
C THR A 474 -30.74 4.31 0.63
N PRO A 475 -31.57 3.40 0.09
CA PRO A 475 -32.69 2.82 0.82
C PRO A 475 -32.24 2.02 2.05
N GLU A 476 -31.02 1.50 2.05
CA GLU A 476 -30.43 0.74 3.16
C GLU A 476 -30.28 1.59 4.44
N GLN A 477 -30.05 2.90 4.31
CA GLN A 477 -29.86 3.83 5.43
C GLN A 477 -31.01 4.82 5.60
N THR A 478 -32.05 4.74 4.78
CA THR A 478 -33.20 5.66 4.81
C THR A 478 -34.30 5.17 5.75
N PRO A 479 -34.59 5.85 6.88
CA PRO A 479 -35.65 5.43 7.79
C PRO A 479 -37.01 5.31 7.09
N GLY A 480 -37.68 4.17 7.28
CA GLY A 480 -38.97 3.87 6.64
C GLY A 480 -38.86 3.09 5.32
N SER A 481 -37.64 2.91 4.79
CA SER A 481 -37.39 1.95 3.70
C SER A 481 -37.56 0.51 4.17
N ALA A 482 -37.96 -0.39 3.26
CA ALA A 482 -38.19 -1.81 3.55
C ALA A 482 -36.92 -2.57 3.96
N ILE A 483 -35.74 -2.09 3.54
CA ILE A 483 -34.43 -2.69 3.82
C ILE A 483 -33.58 -1.87 4.79
N PHE A 484 -34.22 -0.92 5.50
CA PHE A 484 -33.55 -0.10 6.49
C PHE A 484 -33.12 -0.94 7.71
N ASP A 485 -31.88 -0.77 8.12
CA ASP A 485 -31.35 -1.28 9.39
C ASP A 485 -30.39 -0.23 9.97
N ARG A 486 -30.41 -0.04 11.30
CA ARG A 486 -29.54 0.94 11.99
C ARG A 486 -28.08 0.56 11.93
N ASP A 487 -27.78 -0.71 11.68
CA ASP A 487 -26.42 -1.19 11.54
C ASP A 487 -25.89 -0.97 10.11
N ASN A 488 -26.72 -0.57 9.13
CA ASN A 488 -26.29 -0.37 7.75
C ASN A 488 -25.37 0.86 7.60
N LEU A 489 -24.31 0.70 6.80
CA LEU A 489 -23.51 1.77 6.22
C LEU A 489 -23.55 1.67 4.72
N CYS A 490 -23.65 2.81 4.04
CA CYS A 490 -23.32 2.92 2.63
C CYS A 490 -22.24 3.97 2.44
N TYR A 491 -21.38 3.77 1.44
CA TYR A 491 -20.24 4.63 1.17
C TYR A 491 -19.74 4.46 -0.27
N LEU A 492 -18.72 5.26 -0.63
CA LEU A 492 -17.99 5.18 -1.91
C LEU A 492 -18.89 5.22 -3.15
N GLY A 493 -19.78 6.22 -3.22
CA GLY A 493 -20.53 6.50 -4.44
C GLY A 493 -19.60 6.91 -5.57
N ARG A 494 -19.42 6.04 -6.57
CA ARG A 494 -18.49 6.26 -7.69
C ARG A 494 -19.20 6.21 -9.02
N ASP A 495 -18.92 7.16 -9.90
CA ASP A 495 -19.39 7.09 -11.28
C ASP A 495 -18.47 6.28 -12.18
N HIS A 496 -19.06 5.72 -13.24
CA HIS A 496 -18.36 4.85 -14.18
C HIS A 496 -18.54 5.36 -15.61
N PRO A 497 -17.67 6.27 -16.09
CA PRO A 497 -17.85 6.96 -17.37
C PRO A 497 -17.92 5.99 -18.56
N SER A 498 -17.28 4.82 -18.44
CA SER A 498 -17.34 3.74 -19.42
C SER A 498 -18.76 3.24 -19.69
N TYR A 499 -19.68 3.38 -18.72
CA TYR A 499 -21.06 2.91 -18.80
C TYR A 499 -22.09 4.06 -18.92
N PHE A 500 -21.62 5.24 -19.33
CA PHE A 500 -22.47 6.41 -19.55
C PHE A 500 -23.49 6.15 -20.66
N TYR A 501 -24.77 6.40 -20.38
CA TYR A 501 -25.83 6.29 -21.38
C TYR A 501 -26.17 7.66 -21.93
N ALA A 502 -25.43 8.07 -22.97
CA ALA A 502 -25.55 9.40 -23.59
C ALA A 502 -26.97 9.76 -24.05
N GLU A 503 -27.70 8.85 -24.70
CA GLU A 503 -29.06 9.13 -25.21
C GLU A 503 -30.06 9.45 -24.09
N LYS A 504 -29.85 8.90 -22.89
CA LYS A 504 -30.71 9.14 -21.72
C LYS A 504 -30.13 10.14 -20.72
N ASN A 505 -28.90 10.59 -20.96
CA ASN A 505 -28.12 11.39 -20.02
C ASN A 505 -28.02 10.74 -18.63
N GLU A 506 -27.73 9.43 -18.59
CA GLU A 506 -27.68 8.64 -17.35
C GLU A 506 -26.26 8.18 -17.03
N LEU A 507 -25.78 8.56 -15.84
CA LEU A 507 -24.60 7.99 -15.21
C LEU A 507 -24.92 6.62 -14.63
N LEU A 508 -23.96 5.72 -14.71
CA LEU A 508 -23.92 4.58 -13.80
C LEU A 508 -23.12 4.99 -12.57
N ILE A 509 -23.70 4.80 -11.39
CA ILE A 509 -23.01 4.96 -10.10
C ILE A 509 -23.04 3.62 -9.37
N THR A 510 -21.92 3.21 -8.81
CA THR A 510 -21.89 2.17 -7.76
C THR A 510 -21.75 2.78 -6.38
N TYR A 511 -22.22 2.08 -5.36
CA TYR A 511 -21.92 2.38 -3.97
C TYR A 511 -21.87 1.08 -3.16
N ASP A 512 -21.10 1.09 -2.08
CA ASP A 512 -20.98 -0.06 -1.20
C ASP A 512 -22.07 -0.07 -0.15
N TRP A 513 -22.56 -1.26 0.19
CA TRP A 513 -23.45 -1.50 1.31
C TRP A 513 -22.79 -2.45 2.30
N ASN A 514 -22.53 -1.97 3.51
CA ASN A 514 -21.91 -2.70 4.60
C ASN A 514 -22.77 -2.60 5.88
N VAL A 515 -22.31 -3.23 6.96
CA VAL A 515 -22.94 -3.23 8.27
C VAL A 515 -21.91 -3.13 9.40
N THR A 516 -22.24 -2.42 10.47
CA THR A 516 -21.37 -2.29 11.66
C THR A 516 -21.23 -3.59 12.47
N LYS A 517 -22.10 -4.57 12.23
CA LYS A 517 -22.12 -5.86 12.94
C LYS A 517 -21.60 -6.98 12.05
N PHE A 518 -20.34 -7.36 12.26
CA PHE A 518 -19.64 -8.36 11.44
C PHE A 518 -20.43 -9.65 11.20
N HIS A 519 -21.15 -10.18 12.20
CA HIS A 519 -21.92 -11.42 12.03
C HIS A 519 -23.02 -11.33 10.95
N LYS A 520 -23.55 -10.14 10.66
CA LYS A 520 -24.52 -9.92 9.58
C LYS A 520 -23.88 -10.07 8.20
N LEU A 521 -22.60 -9.74 8.06
CA LEU A 521 -21.84 -9.98 6.82
C LEU A 521 -21.75 -11.47 6.50
N LEU A 522 -21.63 -12.32 7.52
CA LEU A 522 -21.53 -13.76 7.34
C LEU A 522 -22.87 -14.43 7.00
N SER A 523 -23.99 -13.83 7.39
CA SER A 523 -25.33 -14.42 7.25
C SER A 523 -26.12 -13.91 6.05
N SER A 524 -25.73 -12.79 5.44
CA SER A 524 -26.39 -12.22 4.26
C SER A 524 -25.40 -12.00 3.12
N LEU A 525 -25.70 -12.58 1.96
CA LEU A 525 -24.95 -12.40 0.73
C LEU A 525 -25.37 -11.15 -0.07
N GLU A 526 -26.46 -10.48 0.32
CA GLU A 526 -26.90 -9.24 -0.32
C GLU A 526 -26.12 -8.00 0.13
N ILE A 527 -25.48 -8.09 1.31
CA ILE A 527 -24.62 -7.05 1.89
C ILE A 527 -23.19 -7.29 1.43
N TYR A 528 -22.37 -6.25 1.34
CA TYR A 528 -20.95 -6.31 0.98
C TYR A 528 -20.74 -6.79 -0.45
N VAL A 529 -21.63 -6.35 -1.32
CA VAL A 529 -21.58 -6.49 -2.76
C VAL A 529 -21.99 -5.13 -3.33
N PRO A 530 -21.29 -4.64 -4.36
CA PRO A 530 -21.56 -3.34 -4.97
C PRO A 530 -23.02 -3.17 -5.39
N ARG A 531 -23.62 -2.03 -5.02
CA ARG A 531 -24.96 -1.64 -5.45
C ARG A 531 -24.84 -0.71 -6.63
N MET A 532 -25.72 -0.86 -7.61
CA MET A 532 -25.68 -0.08 -8.84
C MET A 532 -26.96 0.71 -9.02
N ILE A 533 -26.82 1.96 -9.42
CA ILE A 533 -27.92 2.85 -9.76
C ILE A 533 -27.64 3.57 -11.06
N ARG A 534 -28.70 3.95 -11.77
CA ARG A 534 -28.61 4.91 -12.87
C ARG A 534 -29.25 6.21 -12.44
N VAL A 535 -28.51 7.31 -12.56
CA VAL A 535 -28.97 8.65 -12.22
C VAL A 535 -28.85 9.57 -13.41
N LYS A 536 -29.82 10.46 -13.58
CA LYS A 536 -29.73 11.50 -14.62
C LYS A 536 -28.85 12.63 -14.14
N ILE A 537 -28.03 13.17 -15.04
CA ILE A 537 -27.30 14.41 -14.73
C ILE A 537 -28.29 15.57 -14.80
N PRO A 538 -28.45 16.34 -13.71
CA PRO A 538 -29.24 17.57 -13.71
C PRO A 538 -28.71 18.54 -14.78
N GLN A 539 -29.61 19.16 -15.56
CA GLN A 539 -29.25 20.05 -16.67
C GLN A 539 -28.48 21.30 -16.19
#